data_AF-A0A7Y5HZX5-F1
#
_entry.id   AF-A0A7Y5HZX5-F1
#
_cell.length_a   1.000
_cell.length_b   1.000
_cell.length_c   1.000
_cell.angle_alpha   90.00
_cell.angle_beta   90.00
_cell.angle_gamma   90.00
#
_symmetry.space_group_name_H-M   'P 1'
#
loop_
_entity.id
_entity.type
_entity.pdbx_description
1 polymer ?
#
loop_
_entity_poly.entity_id
_entity_poly.type
_entity_poly.pdbx_seq_one_letter_code
_entity_poly.pdbx_strand_id
1 'polypeptide(L)' 'LREARQFNPREFRVVASPQVVELLLDEESPHLAGLSDFIGKPISLQTEAAMGQEQYDIVLL' A
#
# COMPACT_ATOMS: atom_id res chain seq x y z
N LEU A 1 -12.10 3.89 -24.14
CA LEU A 1 -11.99 5.06 -23.23
C LEU A 1 -13.10 5.11 -22.14
N ARG A 2 -13.60 3.94 -21.67
CA ARG A 2 -14.57 3.84 -20.55
C ARG A 2 -14.02 3.10 -19.33
N GLU A 3 -13.07 2.19 -19.51
CA GLU A 3 -12.54 1.33 -18.43
C GLU A 3 -11.61 2.08 -17.46
N ALA A 4 -10.83 3.06 -17.95
CA ALA A 4 -9.86 3.81 -17.14
C ALA A 4 -10.48 4.78 -16.10
N ARG A 5 -11.81 4.97 -16.11
CA ARG A 5 -12.52 5.84 -15.15
C ARG A 5 -13.16 5.10 -13.98
N GLN A 6 -13.15 3.77 -13.96
CA GLN A 6 -13.88 3.00 -12.95
C GLN A 6 -13.09 2.72 -11.66
N PHE A 7 -11.77 2.85 -11.68
CA PHE A 7 -10.95 2.59 -10.50
C PHE A 7 -10.59 3.90 -9.80
N ASN A 8 -11.57 4.45 -9.07
CA ASN A 8 -11.33 5.50 -8.08
C ASN A 8 -11.42 4.88 -6.68
N PRO A 9 -10.44 4.05 -6.26
CA PRO A 9 -10.47 3.43 -4.95
C PRO A 9 -10.46 4.49 -3.86
N ARG A 10 -11.19 4.24 -2.78
CA ARG A 10 -11.19 5.07 -1.58
C ARG A 10 -9.94 4.83 -0.75
N GLU A 11 -9.30 3.67 -0.89
CA GLU A 11 -8.13 3.27 -0.12
C GLU A 11 -7.22 2.36 -0.95
N PHE A 12 -5.91 2.46 -0.72
CA PHE A 12 -4.95 1.47 -1.21
C PHE A 12 -4.47 0.62 -0.05
N ARG A 13 -4.49 -0.70 -0.22
CA ARG A 13 -3.88 -1.61 0.74
C ARG A 13 -2.65 -2.28 0.14
N VAL A 14 -1.52 -2.14 0.82
CA VAL A 14 -0.28 -2.84 0.49
C VAL A 14 -0.24 -4.12 1.31
N VAL A 15 -0.16 -5.26 0.64
CA VAL A 15 0.07 -6.57 1.26
C VAL A 15 1.51 -6.97 0.99
N ALA A 16 2.28 -7.21 2.04
CA ALA A 16 3.70 -7.55 1.94
C ALA A 16 4.13 -8.46 3.10
N SER A 17 5.37 -8.95 3.07
CA SER A 17 5.91 -9.75 4.18
C SER A 17 5.99 -8.94 5.49
N PRO A 18 5.91 -9.59 6.66
CA PRO A 18 5.95 -8.90 7.96
C PRO A 18 7.16 -7.97 8.12
N GLN A 19 8.34 -8.40 7.67
CA GLN A 19 9.57 -7.62 7.75
C GLN A 19 9.50 -6.32 6.92
N VAL A 20 8.87 -6.37 5.74
CA VAL A 20 8.70 -5.18 4.90
C VAL A 20 7.69 -4.22 5.53
N VAL A 21 6.58 -4.74 6.05
CA VAL A 21 5.57 -3.92 6.72
C VAL A 21 6.15 -3.22 7.96
N GLU A 22 6.96 -3.91 8.76
CA GLU A 22 7.63 -3.34 9.92
C GLU A 22 8.59 -2.21 9.50
N LEU A 23 9.43 -2.42 8.50
CA LEU A 23 10.29 -1.38 7.93
C LEU A 23 9.47 -0.16 7.45
N LEU A 24 8.35 -0.43 6.80
CA LEU A 24 7.45 0.62 6.30
C LEU A 24 6.78 1.43 7.42
N LEU A 25 6.45 0.78 8.54
CA LEU A 25 5.84 1.44 9.70
C LEU A 25 6.86 2.21 10.54
N ASP A 26 8.09 1.71 10.64
CA ASP A 26 9.09 2.29 11.54
C ASP A 26 9.98 3.31 10.82
N GLU A 27 10.64 2.91 9.74
CA GLU A 27 11.64 3.73 9.05
C GLU A 27 11.04 4.60 7.95
N GLU A 28 10.14 4.03 7.14
CA GLU A 28 9.60 4.68 5.94
C GLU A 28 8.22 5.34 6.18
N SER A 29 7.76 5.41 7.43
CA SER A 29 6.46 6.03 7.75
C SER A 29 6.30 7.48 7.27
N PRO A 30 7.33 8.35 7.29
CA PRO A 30 7.20 9.70 6.75
C PRO A 30 6.96 9.71 5.24
N HIS A 31 7.60 8.78 4.51
CA HIS A 31 7.42 8.65 3.06
C HIS A 31 6.03 8.11 2.73
N LEU A 32 5.51 7.16 3.50
CA LEU A 32 4.13 6.67 3.34
C LEU A 32 3.08 7.76 3.61
N ALA A 33 3.27 8.57 4.65
CA ALA A 33 2.39 9.69 4.94
C ALA A 33 2.40 10.72 3.79
N GLY A 34 3.59 11.11 3.32
CA GLY A 34 3.73 12.03 2.19
C GLY A 34 3.12 11.48 0.89
N LEU A 35 3.25 10.18 0.65
CA LEU A 35 2.60 9.52 -0.48
C LEU A 35 1.08 9.52 -0.36
N SER A 36 0.54 9.21 0.82
CA SER A 36 -0.91 9.23 1.10
C SER A 36 -1.50 10.62 0.87
N ASP A 37 -0.82 11.67 1.33
CA ASP A 37 -1.20 13.06 1.10
C ASP A 37 -1.15 13.42 -0.39
N PHE A 38 -0.09 13.00 -1.10
CA PHE A 38 0.09 13.26 -2.53
C PHE A 38 -1.00 12.61 -3.39
N ILE A 39 -1.36 11.35 -3.11
CA ILE A 39 -2.42 10.64 -3.83
C ILE A 39 -3.83 10.98 -3.31
N GLY A 40 -3.92 11.73 -2.20
CA GLY A 40 -5.16 12.14 -1.56
C GLY A 40 -6.03 10.99 -1.06
N LYS A 41 -5.42 9.82 -0.79
CA LYS A 41 -6.11 8.58 -0.39
C LYS A 41 -5.32 7.86 0.70
N PRO A 42 -6.01 7.30 1.70
CA PRO A 42 -5.36 6.52 2.74
C PRO A 42 -4.65 5.30 2.15
N ILE A 43 -3.50 4.99 2.75
CA ILE A 43 -2.74 3.78 2.50
C ILE A 43 -2.77 2.94 3.78
N SER A 44 -3.20 1.69 3.68
CA SER A 44 -3.07 0.72 4.77
C SER A 44 -2.08 -0.36 4.42
N LEU A 45 -1.50 -0.98 5.45
CA LEU A 45 -0.54 -2.07 5.33
C LEU A 45 -1.14 -3.34 5.93
N GLN A 46 -0.89 -4.48 5.28
CA GLN A 46 -1.27 -5.80 5.75
C GLN A 46 -0.09 -6.75 5.59
N THR A 47 0.17 -7.53 6.62
CA THR A 47 1.22 -8.56 6.60
C THR A 47 0.69 -9.87 6.02
N GLU A 48 1.44 -10.50 5.14
CA GLU A 48 1.24 -11.87 4.67
C GLU A 48 2.54 -12.67 4.83
N ALA A 49 2.54 -13.69 5.68
CA ALA A 49 3.74 -14.43 6.05
C ALA A 49 4.24 -15.36 4.93
N ALA A 50 3.35 -15.76 4.00
CA ALA A 50 3.73 -16.59 2.86
C ALA A 50 4.47 -15.82 1.76
N MET A 51 4.50 -14.49 1.80
CA MET A 51 5.17 -13.66 0.79
C MET A 51 6.67 -13.53 1.06
N GLY A 52 7.46 -13.65 -0.01
CA GLY A 52 8.86 -13.26 0.02
C GLY A 52 9.02 -11.74 0.17
N GLN A 53 10.20 -11.27 0.62
CA GLN A 53 10.48 -9.84 0.80
C GLN A 53 10.30 -9.01 -0.48
N GLU A 54 10.57 -9.59 -1.65
CA GLU A 54 10.40 -8.94 -2.96
C GLU A 54 8.97 -9.01 -3.51
N GLN A 55 8.08 -9.74 -2.82
CA GLN A 55 6.69 -9.91 -3.23
C GLN A 55 5.80 -8.93 -2.47
N TYR A 56 4.97 -8.21 -3.22
CA TYR A 56 3.94 -7.35 -2.66
C TYR A 56 2.76 -7.27 -3.62
N ASP A 57 1.58 -7.04 -3.05
CA ASP A 57 0.35 -6.80 -3.80
C ASP A 57 -0.27 -5.47 -3.38
N ILE A 58 -0.93 -4.79 -4.32
CA ILE A 58 -1.70 -3.57 -4.06
C ILE A 58 -3.16 -3.87 -4.35
N VAL A 59 -3.98 -3.83 -3.29
CA VAL A 59 -5.43 -3.99 -3.38
C VAL A 59 -6.09 -2.62 -3.43
N LEU A 60 -6.96 -2.43 -4.42
CA LEU A 60 -7.78 -1.23 -4.60
C LEU A 60 -9.11 -1.43 -3.89
N LEU A 61 -9.42 -0.61 -2.89
CA LEU A 61 -10.66 -0.69 -2.08
C LEU A 61 -11.57 0.52 -2.30
#